data_AF-A0A356BY98-F1
#
_entry.id   AF-A0A356BY98-F1
#
_cell.length_a   1.000
_cell.length_b   1.000
_cell.length_c   1.000
_cell.angle_alpha   90.00
_cell.angle_beta   90.00
_cell.angle_gamma   90.00
#
_symmetry.space_group_name_H-M   'P 1'
#
loop_
_entity.id
_entity.type
_entity.pdbx_description
1 polymer ?
#
loop_
_entity_poly.entity_id
_entity_poly.type
_entity_poly.pdbx_seq_one_letter_code
_entity_poly.pdbx_strand_id
1 'polypeptide(L)'
;QMVSVGDKARFGLTSPSSRQAQRGDFLTTAFGIEGALSCRAAYIAYSEKDVPVENWLEKVAVPYFSTAVQWLESIGIGVEGGPIYEMVEKRLPQSEFGWELNPGHLIATDEWVSTPFMDGSTVALQSGNYIQFDLIISPKEPYFGADLEDGIVLADHALREEIRSLSPSTWGRFERRREYIDKVLGIELREEVLPMSDLLGYYRPFLLDRRTIFTLR
;
A
#
# COMPACT_ATOMS: atom_id res chain seq x y z
N GLN A 1 1.71 -5.37 16.56
CA GLN A 1 2.04 -3.99 16.18
C GLN A 1 3.55 -3.86 16.10
N MET A 2 4.04 -3.28 15.01
CA MET A 2 5.45 -2.96 14.77
C MET A 2 5.58 -1.43 14.73
N VAL A 3 6.57 -0.88 15.41
CA VAL A 3 6.94 0.55 15.32
C VAL A 3 8.45 0.68 15.44
N SER A 4 9.10 1.17 14.39
CA SER A 4 10.54 1.38 14.34
C SER A 4 10.86 2.76 13.79
N VAL A 5 11.95 3.37 14.28
CA VAL A 5 12.43 4.70 13.86
C VAL A 5 13.94 4.70 13.67
N GLY A 6 14.44 5.61 12.82
CA GLY A 6 15.85 5.65 12.42
C GLY A 6 16.26 4.34 11.75
N ASP A 7 17.55 3.99 11.69
CA ASP A 7 18.05 2.82 10.94
C ASP A 7 17.29 1.51 11.16
N LYS A 8 16.72 1.33 12.36
CA LYS A 8 15.91 0.15 12.67
C LYS A 8 14.67 -0.01 11.76
N ALA A 9 14.10 1.09 11.28
CA ALA A 9 12.94 1.07 10.39
C ALA A 9 13.23 0.46 9.00
N ARG A 10 14.50 0.22 8.65
CA ARG A 10 14.89 -0.50 7.42
C ARG A 10 14.65 -2.01 7.47
N PHE A 11 14.61 -2.61 8.65
CA PHE A 11 14.75 -4.07 8.76
C PHE A 11 13.44 -4.87 8.67
N GLY A 12 12.27 -4.21 8.61
CA GLY A 12 10.96 -4.90 8.68
C GLY A 12 10.78 -5.72 9.97
N LEU A 13 9.54 -6.07 10.33
CA LEU A 13 9.17 -7.01 11.42
C LEU A 13 9.94 -6.92 12.76
N THR A 14 10.53 -5.77 13.10
CA THR A 14 11.35 -5.62 14.30
C THR A 14 10.52 -5.13 15.49
N SER A 15 10.79 -5.67 16.68
CA SER A 15 10.16 -5.16 17.90
C SER A 15 10.55 -3.70 18.17
N PRO A 16 9.66 -2.88 18.75
CA PRO A 16 10.00 -1.51 19.15
C PRO A 16 11.25 -1.44 20.04
N SER A 17 11.92 -0.28 20.03
CA SER A 17 13.06 -0.01 20.90
C SER A 17 12.81 1.22 21.76
N SER A 18 13.70 1.47 22.72
CA SER A 18 13.68 2.70 23.54
C SER A 18 14.24 3.94 22.82
N ARG A 19 14.63 3.84 21.54
CA ARG A 19 15.12 4.99 20.76
C ARG A 19 14.02 6.06 20.69
N GLN A 20 14.39 7.29 21.01
CA GLN A 20 13.53 8.45 20.78
C GLN A 20 13.57 8.85 19.31
N ALA A 21 12.38 9.03 18.73
CA ALA A 21 12.23 9.51 17.36
C ALA A 21 12.76 10.94 17.22
N GLN A 22 13.50 11.19 16.16
CA GLN A 22 14.03 12.51 15.83
C GLN A 22 13.49 13.01 14.50
N ARG A 23 13.49 14.33 14.31
CA ARG A 23 13.19 14.92 13.01
C ARG A 23 14.29 14.52 12.01
N GLY A 24 13.89 14.06 10.83
CA GLY A 24 14.77 13.50 9.82
C GLY A 24 15.00 11.99 9.96
N ASP A 25 14.55 11.36 11.05
CA ASP A 25 14.42 9.90 11.09
C ASP A 25 13.33 9.47 10.09
N PHE A 26 13.44 8.24 9.61
CA PHE A 26 12.33 7.51 8.99
C PHE A 26 11.60 6.67 10.03
N LEU A 27 10.30 6.45 9.81
CA LEU A 27 9.41 5.60 10.60
C LEU A 27 8.90 4.48 9.71
N THR A 28 8.85 3.27 10.25
CA THR A 28 8.03 2.17 9.71
C THR A 28 7.11 1.67 10.81
N THR A 29 5.82 1.61 10.54
CA THR A 29 4.82 1.12 11.49
C THR A 29 3.83 0.19 10.81
N ALA A 30 3.51 -0.94 11.45
CA ALA A 30 2.49 -1.85 10.99
C ALA A 30 1.50 -2.23 12.11
N PHE A 31 0.23 -2.23 11.77
CA PHE A 31 -0.88 -2.66 12.62
C PHE A 31 -1.53 -3.90 12.02
N GLY A 32 -1.33 -5.05 12.66
CA GLY A 32 -2.00 -6.29 12.30
C GLY A 32 -3.42 -6.32 12.86
N ILE A 33 -4.35 -6.75 12.02
CA ILE A 33 -5.72 -7.12 12.35
C ILE A 33 -5.90 -8.60 12.03
N GLU A 34 -7.05 -9.18 12.38
CA GLU A 34 -7.34 -10.57 12.00
C GLU A 34 -7.30 -10.70 10.48
N GLY A 35 -6.39 -11.55 10.00
CA GLY A 35 -6.27 -11.86 8.57
C GLY A 35 -5.59 -10.83 7.68
N ALA A 36 -5.11 -9.71 8.21
CA ALA A 36 -4.52 -8.64 7.39
C ALA A 36 -3.62 -7.71 8.21
N LEU A 37 -2.94 -6.78 7.55
CA LEU A 37 -2.30 -5.65 8.23
C LEU A 37 -2.43 -4.34 7.45
N SER A 38 -2.04 -3.25 8.09
CA SER A 38 -1.84 -1.95 7.46
C SER A 38 -0.47 -1.43 7.88
N CYS A 39 0.35 -1.01 6.91
CA CYS A 39 1.73 -0.57 7.13
C CYS A 39 1.98 0.82 6.53
N ARG A 40 2.83 1.62 7.19
CA ARG A 40 3.30 2.91 6.66
C ARG A 40 4.79 3.08 6.90
N ALA A 41 5.51 3.47 5.84
CA ALA A 41 6.91 3.88 5.90
C ALA A 41 7.14 5.25 5.23
N ALA A 42 7.65 6.21 5.99
CA ALA A 42 7.89 7.58 5.54
C ALA A 42 8.83 8.35 6.49
N TYR A 43 9.16 9.60 6.15
CA TYR A 43 10.01 10.45 6.99
C TYR A 43 9.24 11.17 8.10
N ILE A 44 9.86 11.23 9.28
CA ILE A 44 9.47 12.12 10.38
C ILE A 44 9.97 13.52 10.05
N ALA A 45 9.24 14.21 9.18
CA ALA A 45 9.62 15.50 8.60
C ALA A 45 8.38 16.40 8.42
N TYR A 46 8.57 17.72 8.39
CA TYR A 46 7.55 18.69 7.95
C TYR A 46 7.65 18.98 6.46
N SER A 47 8.82 18.78 5.85
CA SER A 47 9.07 19.02 4.44
C SER A 47 10.34 18.30 4.02
N GLU A 48 10.64 18.33 2.71
CA GLU A 48 11.88 17.78 2.18
C GLU A 48 13.15 18.39 2.81
N LYS A 49 13.08 19.61 3.35
CA LYS A 49 14.21 20.26 4.05
C LYS A 49 14.64 19.54 5.32
N ASP A 50 13.77 18.72 5.91
CA ASP A 50 14.09 17.93 7.09
C ASP A 50 14.64 16.53 6.71
N VAL A 51 14.66 16.18 5.41
CA VAL A 51 15.16 14.90 4.91
C VAL A 51 16.68 14.98 4.75
N PRO A 52 17.49 14.07 5.35
CA PRO A 52 18.95 14.12 5.27
C PRO A 52 19.55 13.86 3.88
N VAL A 53 18.72 13.46 2.91
CA VAL A 53 19.11 12.99 1.58
C VAL A 53 18.40 13.82 0.51
N GLU A 54 19.15 14.28 -0.48
CA GLU A 54 18.59 15.10 -1.56
C GLU A 54 17.69 14.29 -2.50
N ASN A 55 16.58 14.92 -2.90
CA ASN A 55 15.63 14.43 -3.90
C ASN A 55 15.01 13.07 -3.56
N TRP A 56 14.90 12.72 -2.27
CA TRP A 56 14.23 11.47 -1.86
C TRP A 56 12.78 11.44 -2.34
N LEU A 57 12.10 12.59 -2.32
CA LEU A 57 10.71 12.69 -2.77
C LEU A 57 10.59 12.28 -4.23
N GLU A 58 11.40 12.91 -5.10
CA GLU A 58 11.37 12.69 -6.55
C GLU A 58 11.89 11.30 -6.96
N LYS A 59 12.91 10.79 -6.27
CA LYS A 59 13.58 9.53 -6.65
C LYS A 59 12.97 8.28 -6.04
N VAL A 60 12.22 8.41 -4.94
CA VAL A 60 11.67 7.26 -4.21
C VAL A 60 10.18 7.40 -4.00
N ALA A 61 9.74 8.41 -3.25
CA ALA A 61 8.36 8.50 -2.81
C ALA A 61 7.38 8.67 -3.97
N VAL A 62 7.70 9.52 -4.96
CA VAL A 62 6.85 9.77 -6.14
C VAL A 62 6.77 8.53 -7.06
N PRO A 63 7.89 7.90 -7.48
CA PRO A 63 7.84 6.65 -8.24
C PRO A 63 7.06 5.55 -7.52
N TYR A 64 7.29 5.41 -6.21
CA TYR A 64 6.58 4.46 -5.36
C TYR A 64 5.07 4.68 -5.39
N PHE A 65 4.64 5.89 -5.01
CA PHE A 65 3.23 6.22 -4.95
C PHE A 65 2.55 6.13 -6.31
N SER A 66 3.22 6.58 -7.37
CA SER A 66 2.68 6.47 -8.73
C SER A 66 2.42 5.02 -9.16
N THR A 67 3.25 4.10 -8.68
CA THR A 67 3.12 2.67 -8.96
C THR A 67 2.05 2.04 -8.09
N ALA A 68 1.93 2.46 -6.83
CA ALA A 68 0.82 2.05 -5.96
C ALA A 68 -0.54 2.45 -6.54
N VAL A 69 -0.67 3.69 -7.06
CA VAL A 69 -1.91 4.10 -7.75
C VAL A 69 -2.16 3.27 -9.00
N GLN A 70 -1.15 3.08 -9.85
CA GLN A 70 -1.30 2.23 -11.03
C GLN A 70 -1.74 0.81 -10.65
N TRP A 71 -1.18 0.23 -9.58
CA TRP A 71 -1.59 -1.07 -9.07
C TRP A 71 -3.08 -1.05 -8.68
N LEU A 72 -3.50 -0.09 -7.87
CA LEU A 72 -4.89 0.05 -7.41
C LEU A 72 -5.90 0.22 -8.55
N GLU A 73 -5.53 0.95 -9.60
CA GLU A 73 -6.37 1.17 -10.79
C GLU A 73 -6.36 -0.04 -11.75
N SER A 74 -5.32 -0.89 -11.68
CA SER A 74 -5.16 -2.05 -12.57
C SER A 74 -5.81 -3.32 -12.04
N ILE A 75 -5.96 -3.45 -10.71
CA ILE A 75 -6.55 -4.63 -10.07
C ILE A 75 -8.06 -4.71 -10.35
N GLY A 76 -8.54 -5.93 -10.60
CA GLY A 76 -9.96 -6.22 -10.82
C GLY A 76 -10.20 -7.70 -11.09
N ILE A 77 -11.47 -8.08 -11.16
CA ILE A 77 -11.85 -9.47 -11.48
C ILE A 77 -11.39 -9.80 -12.91
N GLY A 78 -10.80 -10.98 -13.10
CA GLY A 78 -10.27 -11.46 -14.37
C GLY A 78 -8.87 -10.96 -14.72
N VAL A 79 -8.30 -10.04 -13.94
CA VAL A 79 -6.91 -9.59 -14.13
C VAL A 79 -5.97 -10.70 -13.70
N GLU A 80 -5.00 -11.06 -14.55
CA GLU A 80 -3.94 -12.01 -14.20
C GLU A 80 -2.81 -11.32 -13.41
N GLY A 81 -2.17 -12.06 -12.50
CA GLY A 81 -1.13 -11.48 -11.65
C GLY A 81 0.20 -11.17 -12.35
N GLY A 82 0.53 -11.86 -13.45
CA GLY A 82 1.74 -11.63 -14.25
C GLY A 82 1.83 -10.20 -14.81
N PRO A 83 0.80 -9.71 -15.51
CA PRO A 83 0.75 -8.32 -15.98
C PRO A 83 0.91 -7.26 -14.88
N ILE A 84 0.42 -7.54 -13.66
CA ILE A 84 0.61 -6.64 -12.51
C ILE A 84 2.06 -6.66 -12.05
N TYR A 85 2.68 -7.84 -11.94
CA TYR A 85 4.10 -7.99 -11.62
C TYR A 85 4.98 -7.27 -12.65
N GLU A 86 4.75 -7.48 -13.95
CA GLU A 86 5.47 -6.82 -15.04
C GLU A 86 5.32 -5.29 -14.97
N MET A 87 4.13 -4.79 -14.63
CA MET A 87 3.87 -3.36 -14.46
C MET A 87 4.72 -2.79 -13.31
N VAL A 88 4.80 -3.49 -12.18
CA VAL A 88 5.64 -3.05 -11.05
C VAL A 88 7.11 -3.09 -11.41
N GLU A 89 7.61 -4.20 -11.98
CA GLU A 89 9.03 -4.32 -12.37
C GLU A 89 9.43 -3.24 -13.39
N LYS A 90 8.54 -2.86 -14.32
CA LYS A 90 8.81 -1.79 -15.27
C LYS A 90 8.90 -0.40 -14.63
N ARG A 91 8.10 -0.13 -13.60
CA ARG A 91 7.99 1.21 -12.98
C ARG A 91 8.89 1.39 -11.76
N LEU A 92 9.15 0.30 -11.06
CA LEU A 92 10.00 0.18 -9.88
C LEU A 92 10.86 -1.08 -10.02
N PRO A 93 11.90 -1.06 -10.88
CA PRO A 93 12.74 -2.24 -11.11
C PRO A 93 13.30 -2.78 -9.80
N GLN A 94 13.18 -4.09 -9.58
CA GLN A 94 13.67 -4.76 -8.37
C GLN A 94 15.16 -4.49 -8.15
N SER A 95 15.94 -4.46 -9.23
CA SER A 95 17.38 -4.19 -9.20
C SER A 95 17.77 -2.80 -8.66
N GLU A 96 16.84 -1.83 -8.71
CA GLU A 96 17.03 -0.46 -8.24
C GLU A 96 16.36 -0.20 -6.89
N PHE A 97 15.12 -0.69 -6.73
CA PHE A 97 14.26 -0.41 -5.57
C PHE A 97 14.27 -1.52 -4.52
N GLY A 98 14.91 -2.67 -4.77
CA GLY A 98 15.25 -3.66 -3.75
C GLY A 98 14.06 -4.30 -3.04
N TRP A 99 12.89 -4.38 -3.67
CA TRP A 99 11.76 -5.12 -3.10
C TRP A 99 12.04 -6.63 -3.16
N GLU A 100 11.78 -7.34 -2.07
CA GLU A 100 12.10 -8.78 -1.94
C GLU A 100 10.87 -9.69 -2.03
N LEU A 101 9.68 -9.13 -1.75
CA LEU A 101 8.41 -9.83 -1.79
C LEU A 101 7.61 -9.44 -3.03
N ASN A 102 6.63 -10.29 -3.38
CA ASN A 102 5.71 -10.03 -4.47
C ASN A 102 4.88 -8.76 -4.21
N PRO A 103 4.50 -7.99 -5.26
CA PRO A 103 3.74 -6.75 -5.13
C PRO A 103 2.26 -7.03 -4.82
N GLY A 104 2.01 -7.55 -3.62
CA GLY A 104 0.74 -7.98 -3.09
C GLY A 104 0.64 -9.48 -2.90
N HIS A 105 -0.42 -9.88 -2.20
CA HIS A 105 -0.74 -11.28 -1.92
C HIS A 105 -2.22 -11.43 -1.53
N LEU A 106 -2.69 -12.67 -1.54
CA LEU A 106 -3.97 -13.05 -0.96
C LEU A 106 -3.84 -13.12 0.55
N ILE A 107 -4.91 -12.68 1.20
CA ILE A 107 -5.07 -12.63 2.65
C ILE A 107 -6.38 -13.32 3.01
N ALA A 108 -6.44 -13.95 4.18
CA ALA A 108 -7.63 -14.71 4.62
C ALA A 108 -7.70 -14.74 6.15
N THR A 109 -7.76 -15.92 6.78
CA THR A 109 -7.55 -16.07 8.22
C THR A 109 -6.09 -15.81 8.61
N ASP A 110 -5.17 -16.08 7.68
CA ASP A 110 -3.76 -15.74 7.79
C ASP A 110 -3.47 -14.47 6.99
N GLU A 111 -2.50 -13.70 7.49
CA GLU A 111 -2.08 -12.44 6.86
C GLU A 111 -1.37 -12.69 5.53
N TRP A 112 -0.68 -13.82 5.34
CA TRP A 112 -0.06 -14.16 4.06
C TRP A 112 -0.39 -15.60 3.66
N VAL A 113 -1.22 -15.77 2.63
CA VAL A 113 -1.70 -17.11 2.19
C VAL A 113 -0.93 -17.59 0.96
N SER A 114 -1.01 -16.83 -0.12
CA SER A 114 -0.36 -17.10 -1.41
C SER A 114 -0.40 -15.84 -2.24
N THR A 115 0.35 -15.78 -3.34
CA THR A 115 0.33 -14.61 -4.23
C THR A 115 0.11 -15.01 -5.68
N PRO A 116 -0.81 -14.33 -6.40
CA PRO A 116 -0.90 -14.43 -7.84
C PRO A 116 0.13 -13.51 -8.53
N PHE A 117 0.74 -12.54 -7.83
CA PHE A 117 1.54 -11.46 -8.42
C PHE A 117 3.01 -11.87 -8.59
N MET A 118 3.28 -12.78 -9.50
CA MET A 118 4.63 -13.27 -9.82
C MET A 118 4.88 -13.28 -11.32
N ASP A 119 6.16 -13.29 -11.71
CA ASP A 119 6.58 -13.34 -13.10
C ASP A 119 5.89 -14.48 -13.86
N GLY A 120 5.31 -14.16 -15.02
CA GLY A 120 4.59 -15.11 -15.87
C GLY A 120 3.32 -15.73 -15.27
N SER A 121 2.79 -15.22 -14.15
CA SER A 121 1.58 -15.77 -13.53
C SER A 121 0.32 -15.54 -14.36
N THR A 122 -0.40 -16.63 -14.64
CA THR A 122 -1.70 -16.62 -15.33
C THR A 122 -2.88 -16.76 -14.36
N VAL A 123 -2.64 -16.65 -13.05
CA VAL A 123 -3.71 -16.75 -12.05
C VAL A 123 -4.59 -15.50 -12.13
N ALA A 124 -5.80 -15.68 -12.67
CA ALA A 124 -6.79 -14.63 -12.77
C ALA A 124 -7.48 -14.38 -11.43
N LEU A 125 -7.52 -13.12 -11.00
CA LEU A 125 -8.21 -12.70 -9.79
C LEU A 125 -9.72 -12.92 -9.90
N GLN A 126 -10.35 -13.34 -8.80
CA GLN A 126 -11.76 -13.72 -8.76
C GLN A 126 -12.56 -12.92 -7.73
N SER A 127 -13.87 -12.90 -7.91
CA SER A 127 -14.80 -12.45 -6.87
C SER A 127 -14.56 -13.23 -5.57
N GLY A 128 -14.60 -12.53 -4.44
CA GLY A 128 -14.28 -13.07 -3.11
C GLY A 128 -12.79 -13.08 -2.77
N ASN A 129 -11.89 -12.73 -3.69
CA ASN A 129 -10.48 -12.57 -3.32
C ASN A 129 -10.32 -11.39 -2.34
N TYR A 130 -9.72 -11.67 -1.20
CA TYR A 130 -9.23 -10.67 -0.26
C TYR A 130 -7.73 -10.53 -0.47
N ILE A 131 -7.28 -9.32 -0.80
CA ILE A 131 -5.94 -9.03 -1.34
C ILE A 131 -5.33 -7.89 -0.54
N GLN A 132 -4.05 -7.99 -0.21
CA GLN A 132 -3.28 -6.86 0.28
C GLN A 132 -2.47 -6.25 -0.86
N PHE A 133 -2.54 -4.92 -1.00
CA PHE A 133 -1.45 -4.21 -1.63
C PHE A 133 -0.28 -4.23 -0.65
N ASP A 134 0.78 -4.93 -1.02
CA ASP A 134 2.02 -5.01 -0.27
C ASP A 134 3.18 -4.83 -1.25
N LEU A 135 3.80 -3.65 -1.20
CA LEU A 135 4.99 -3.36 -1.99
C LEU A 135 5.97 -2.61 -1.10
N ILE A 136 6.90 -3.36 -0.52
CA ILE A 136 7.94 -2.82 0.36
C ILE A 136 9.20 -2.60 -0.48
N ILE A 137 9.54 -1.34 -0.75
CA ILE A 137 10.79 -1.00 -1.45
C ILE A 137 11.92 -0.70 -0.46
N SER A 138 13.11 -1.22 -0.75
CA SER A 138 14.36 -0.99 -0.01
C SER A 138 15.44 -0.50 -0.96
N PRO A 139 15.35 0.76 -1.45
CA PRO A 139 16.35 1.31 -2.35
C PRO A 139 17.73 1.36 -1.68
N LYS A 140 18.78 1.29 -2.49
CA LYS A 140 20.16 1.37 -2.01
C LYS A 140 20.42 2.68 -1.28
N GLU A 141 21.39 2.64 -0.36
CA GLU A 141 21.91 3.84 0.29
C GLU A 141 22.30 4.91 -0.76
N PRO A 142 22.02 6.20 -0.49
CA PRO A 142 21.61 6.75 0.82
C PRO A 142 20.09 6.80 1.06
N TYR A 143 19.27 6.23 0.18
CA TYR A 143 17.82 6.38 0.26
C TYR A 143 17.18 5.47 1.33
N PHE A 144 16.01 5.91 1.82
CA PHE A 144 15.10 5.09 2.64
C PHE A 144 13.91 4.67 1.78
N GLY A 145 13.31 3.53 2.11
CA GLY A 145 12.13 3.00 1.43
C GLY A 145 10.86 3.84 1.59
N ALA A 146 9.79 3.35 1.00
CA ALA A 146 8.44 3.87 1.12
C ALA A 146 7.47 2.70 1.19
N ASP A 147 6.38 2.88 1.94
CA ASP A 147 5.40 1.82 2.14
C ASP A 147 3.99 2.37 2.48
N LEU A 148 2.95 1.79 1.87
CA LEU A 148 1.53 2.03 2.14
C LEU A 148 0.69 0.75 1.99
N GLU A 149 0.82 -0.21 2.88
CA GLU A 149 0.02 -1.45 2.77
C GLU A 149 -1.41 -1.27 3.25
N ASP A 150 -2.37 -1.83 2.52
CA ASP A 150 -3.77 -1.97 2.92
C ASP A 150 -4.51 -3.05 2.09
N GLY A 151 -5.59 -3.58 2.66
CA GLY A 151 -6.42 -4.61 2.04
C GLY A 151 -7.56 -4.10 1.15
N ILE A 152 -7.90 -4.89 0.14
CA ILE A 152 -9.07 -4.76 -0.75
C ILE A 152 -9.76 -6.11 -0.92
N VAL A 153 -11.07 -6.08 -1.11
CA VAL A 153 -11.85 -7.27 -1.52
C VAL A 153 -12.37 -7.07 -2.93
N LEU A 154 -12.27 -8.09 -3.77
CA LEU A 154 -12.93 -8.12 -5.07
C LEU A 154 -14.33 -8.69 -4.91
N ALA A 155 -15.35 -7.96 -5.37
CA ALA A 155 -16.73 -8.40 -5.29
C ALA A 155 -17.47 -8.12 -6.60
N ASP A 156 -17.89 -9.20 -7.27
CA ASP A 156 -18.80 -9.10 -8.40
C ASP A 156 -20.16 -8.51 -7.98
N HIS A 157 -21.05 -8.32 -8.96
CA HIS A 157 -22.38 -7.77 -8.70
C HIS A 157 -23.17 -8.57 -7.66
N ALA A 158 -23.14 -9.91 -7.71
CA ALA A 158 -23.91 -10.74 -6.79
C ALA A 158 -23.39 -10.60 -5.35
N LEU A 159 -22.07 -10.66 -5.16
CA LEU A 159 -21.45 -10.49 -3.85
C LEU A 159 -21.65 -9.08 -3.29
N ARG A 160 -21.61 -8.04 -4.13
CA ARG A 160 -21.91 -6.66 -3.70
C ARG A 160 -23.34 -6.50 -3.22
N GLU A 161 -24.31 -7.08 -3.92
CA GLU A 161 -25.72 -7.06 -3.49
C GLU A 161 -25.96 -7.88 -2.21
N GLU A 162 -25.29 -9.01 -2.07
CA GLU A 162 -25.33 -9.81 -0.83
C GLU A 162 -24.77 -9.02 0.36
N ILE A 163 -23.59 -8.40 0.22
CA ILE A 163 -22.99 -7.55 1.26
C ILE A 163 -23.94 -6.39 1.63
N ARG A 164 -24.52 -5.73 0.62
CA ARG A 164 -25.46 -4.61 0.81
C ARG A 164 -26.70 -5.04 1.61
N SER A 165 -27.25 -6.21 1.32
CA SER A 165 -28.41 -6.78 2.00
C SER A 165 -28.09 -7.20 3.44
N LEU A 166 -26.96 -7.91 3.64
CA LEU A 166 -26.55 -8.43 4.95
C LEU A 166 -26.10 -7.33 5.91
N SER A 167 -25.41 -6.30 5.39
CA SER A 167 -24.85 -5.23 6.22
C SER A 167 -24.84 -3.89 5.50
N PRO A 168 -25.98 -3.16 5.49
CA PRO A 168 -26.07 -1.83 4.88
C PRO A 168 -25.05 -0.83 5.45
N SER A 169 -24.69 -0.96 6.74
CA SER A 169 -23.67 -0.12 7.38
C SER A 169 -22.26 -0.39 6.86
N THR A 170 -21.93 -1.65 6.55
CA THR A 170 -20.66 -2.03 5.92
C THR A 170 -20.61 -1.54 4.48
N TRP A 171 -21.69 -1.72 3.72
CA TRP A 171 -21.80 -1.17 2.37
C TRP A 171 -21.56 0.35 2.36
N GLY A 172 -22.21 1.08 3.27
CA GLY A 172 -21.98 2.53 3.40
C GLY A 172 -20.53 2.90 3.75
N ARG A 173 -19.74 2.03 4.42
CA ARG A 173 -18.29 2.26 4.60
C ARG A 173 -17.55 2.14 3.28
N PHE A 174 -17.84 1.11 2.48
CA PHE A 174 -17.22 0.96 1.16
C PHE A 174 -17.52 2.15 0.25
N GLU A 175 -18.77 2.61 0.21
CA GLU A 175 -19.16 3.78 -0.58
C GLU A 175 -18.39 5.03 -0.17
N ARG A 176 -18.35 5.34 1.14
CA ARG A 176 -17.60 6.50 1.64
C ARG A 176 -16.11 6.43 1.35
N ARG A 177 -15.50 5.25 1.48
CA ARG A 177 -14.08 5.05 1.18
C ARG A 177 -13.80 5.23 -0.31
N ARG A 178 -14.63 4.62 -1.17
CA ARG A 178 -14.50 4.77 -2.62
C ARG A 178 -14.66 6.24 -3.04
N GLU A 179 -15.62 6.95 -2.47
CA GLU A 179 -15.80 8.39 -2.71
C GLU A 179 -14.56 9.19 -2.29
N TYR A 180 -13.98 8.92 -1.11
CA TYR A 180 -12.75 9.58 -0.67
C TYR A 180 -11.58 9.28 -1.61
N ILE A 181 -11.38 8.03 -1.98
CA ILE A 181 -10.28 7.60 -2.86
C ILE A 181 -10.40 8.24 -4.25
N ASP A 182 -11.61 8.29 -4.82
CA ASP A 182 -11.86 8.95 -6.10
C ASP A 182 -11.73 10.48 -6.00
N LYS A 183 -12.48 11.11 -5.09
CA LYS A 183 -12.63 12.57 -5.05
C LYS A 183 -11.49 13.31 -4.38
N VAL A 184 -10.78 12.68 -3.46
CA VAL A 184 -9.69 13.32 -2.69
C VAL A 184 -8.32 12.82 -3.13
N LEU A 185 -8.15 11.50 -3.34
CA LEU A 185 -6.85 10.94 -3.75
C LEU A 185 -6.67 10.95 -5.27
N GLY A 186 -7.76 10.99 -6.04
CA GLY A 186 -7.74 10.96 -7.49
C GLY A 186 -7.40 9.58 -8.06
N ILE A 187 -7.72 8.51 -7.33
CA ILE A 187 -7.44 7.10 -7.70
C ILE A 187 -8.74 6.44 -8.17
N GLU A 188 -8.75 5.93 -9.40
CA GLU A 188 -9.94 5.32 -10.00
C GLU A 188 -10.00 3.80 -9.77
N LEU A 189 -10.65 3.41 -8.68
CA LEU A 189 -10.91 1.99 -8.42
C LEU A 189 -12.03 1.45 -9.32
N ARG A 190 -11.82 0.29 -9.93
CA ARG A 190 -12.90 -0.46 -10.62
C ARG A 190 -14.05 -0.75 -9.66
N GLU A 191 -15.26 -0.88 -10.20
CA GLU A 191 -16.50 -0.99 -9.41
C GLU A 191 -16.46 -2.16 -8.41
N GLU A 192 -15.85 -3.28 -8.80
CA GLU A 192 -15.71 -4.49 -8.02
C GLU A 192 -14.69 -4.42 -6.88
N VAL A 193 -13.86 -3.37 -6.80
CA VAL A 193 -12.80 -3.24 -5.78
C VAL A 193 -13.33 -2.55 -4.52
N LEU A 194 -13.42 -3.27 -3.41
CA LEU A 194 -13.96 -2.78 -2.14
C LEU A 194 -12.83 -2.47 -1.13
N PRO A 195 -12.62 -1.20 -0.72
CA PRO A 195 -11.58 -0.82 0.24
C PRO A 195 -11.84 -1.31 1.67
N MET A 196 -10.90 -2.05 2.26
CA MET A 196 -11.07 -2.60 3.62
C MET A 196 -10.62 -1.64 4.73
N SER A 197 -9.86 -0.60 4.38
CA SER A 197 -9.32 0.41 5.29
C SER A 197 -9.73 1.82 4.87
N ASP A 198 -9.81 2.74 5.84
CA ASP A 198 -9.98 4.18 5.58
C ASP A 198 -8.68 4.82 5.05
N LEU A 199 -7.58 4.06 5.08
CA LEU A 199 -6.25 4.51 4.66
C LEU A 199 -5.82 3.97 3.28
N LEU A 200 -6.63 3.17 2.59
CA LEU A 200 -6.25 2.64 1.27
C LEU A 200 -5.85 3.77 0.32
N GLY A 201 -4.64 3.69 -0.24
CA GLY A 201 -4.08 4.73 -1.13
C GLY A 201 -3.64 6.02 -0.41
N TYR A 202 -3.86 6.16 0.90
CA TYR A 202 -3.41 7.31 1.68
C TYR A 202 -1.90 7.19 1.96
N TYR A 203 -1.14 8.15 1.44
CA TYR A 203 0.29 8.25 1.72
C TYR A 203 0.72 9.68 2.02
N ARG A 204 1.56 9.82 3.05
CA ARG A 204 2.19 11.07 3.45
C ARG A 204 3.70 10.87 3.50
N PRO A 205 4.46 11.49 2.60
CA PRO A 205 5.93 11.39 2.63
C PRO A 205 6.53 12.05 3.87
N PHE A 206 5.85 13.07 4.42
CA PHE A 206 6.28 13.87 5.56
C PHE A 206 5.27 13.77 6.72
N LEU A 207 5.59 12.94 7.71
CA LEU A 207 4.68 12.55 8.78
C LEU A 207 4.33 13.68 9.76
N LEU A 208 5.08 14.78 9.79
CA LEU A 208 4.75 15.95 10.61
C LEU A 208 3.91 16.99 9.85
N ASP A 209 3.89 16.96 8.51
CA ASP A 209 2.98 17.80 7.72
C ASP A 209 1.58 17.20 7.61
N ARG A 210 0.72 17.56 8.57
CA ARG A 210 -0.65 17.03 8.68
C ARG A 210 -1.64 17.60 7.66
N ARG A 211 -1.19 18.47 6.76
CA ARG A 211 -2.07 19.21 5.83
C ARG A 211 -1.96 18.72 4.40
N THR A 212 -0.90 17.99 4.07
CA THR A 212 -0.65 17.48 2.73
C THR A 212 -0.65 15.97 2.72
N ILE A 213 -1.05 15.44 1.57
CA ILE A 213 -1.06 14.03 1.20
C ILE A 213 -0.64 13.96 -0.27
N PHE A 214 -0.18 12.80 -0.73
CA PHE A 214 0.01 12.60 -2.15
C PHE A 214 -1.32 12.38 -2.89
N THR A 215 -1.42 13.03 -4.06
CA THR A 215 -2.48 12.85 -5.06
C THR A 215 -1.80 12.78 -6.43
N LEU A 216 -2.41 12.09 -7.40
CA LEU A 216 -1.91 12.06 -8.79
C LEU A 216 -2.70 12.99 -9.74
N ARG A 217 -3.50 13.89 -9.18
CA ARG A 217 -4.27 14.91 -9.90
C ARG A 217 -4.10 16.26 -9.23
#